data_AF-A0A7X9AWW4-F1
#
_entry.id   AF-A0A7X9AWW4-F1
#
_cell.length_a   1.000
_cell.length_b   1.000
_cell.length_c   1.000
_cell.angle_alpha   90.00
_cell.angle_beta   90.00
_cell.angle_gamma   90.00
#
_symmetry.space_group_name_H-M   'P 1'
#
loop_
_entity.id
_entity.type
_entity.pdbx_description
1 polymer ?
#
loop_
_entity_poly.entity_id
_entity_poly.type
_entity_poly.pdbx_seq_one_letter_code
_entity_poly.pdbx_strand_id
1 'polypeptide(L)'
;MNMRHWPDYNDKNPDKALQELCSFAWARRNEPQDSPLRERVAAELKVISELGYARMFLFLYTTATVQALARYAVCACGALAGSATAYLLGVSGINPLEHGLHFERFIHSRQKSPPTPALETSANGYSEIISALHRKISLNLGALYHRTSLNQVGVIHDQSWDYVYLSSVNIRLLCKADWEQNEKLFGGKNLRLDTDWAEADKLGMLCMAIRKSKMLTALVDALNDLHFTKRPALSRISLTDAKTYEFLNNTNADALFALREYAHTKGKRPDIQNFAELTAFLALDALHEAKKRSLYYSKTTNYSISQEDFPVYQKHLHETRGILLYEEQFMDIVAEISGLPREDA
;
A
#
# COMPACT_ATOMS: atom_id res chain seq x y z
N MET A 1 0.62 -14.12 23.65
CA MET A 1 0.63 -12.65 23.52
C MET A 1 -0.75 -12.16 23.97
N ASN A 2 -0.83 -11.36 25.04
CA ASN A 2 -2.09 -11.05 25.74
C ASN A 2 -2.72 -9.78 25.12
N MET A 3 -3.98 -9.84 24.68
CA MET A 3 -4.69 -8.80 23.90
C MET A 3 -5.06 -7.53 24.70
N ARG A 4 -4.47 -7.31 25.88
CA ARG A 4 -4.90 -6.30 26.87
C ARG A 4 -4.37 -4.87 26.66
N HIS A 5 -3.52 -4.63 25.66
CA HIS A 5 -2.93 -3.31 25.38
C HIS A 5 -3.40 -2.70 24.05
N TRP A 6 -4.57 -3.11 23.55
CA TRP A 6 -5.10 -2.64 22.27
C TRP A 6 -6.04 -1.45 22.48
N PRO A 7 -5.93 -0.35 21.71
CA PRO A 7 -6.89 0.75 21.80
C PRO A 7 -8.27 0.26 21.35
N ASP A 8 -9.27 0.45 22.19
CA ASP A 8 -10.67 0.32 21.75
C ASP A 8 -10.90 1.42 20.71
N TYR A 9 -11.26 1.05 19.47
CA TYR A 9 -11.51 2.05 18.42
C TYR A 9 -12.75 2.92 18.71
N ASN A 10 -13.52 2.56 19.74
CA ASN A 10 -14.61 3.37 20.29
C ASN A 10 -14.13 4.44 21.30
N ASP A 11 -12.82 4.54 21.61
CA ASP A 11 -12.30 5.63 22.43
C ASP A 11 -12.50 6.98 21.75
N LYS A 12 -12.77 8.03 22.55
CA LYS A 12 -13.30 9.32 22.07
C LYS A 12 -12.34 10.17 21.23
N ASN A 13 -11.09 9.73 20.97
CA ASN A 13 -10.12 10.49 20.18
C ASN A 13 -9.18 9.58 19.35
N PRO A 14 -9.46 9.40 18.04
CA PRO A 14 -8.66 8.55 17.16
C PRO A 14 -7.25 9.09 16.91
N ASP A 15 -7.05 10.41 16.92
CA ASP A 15 -5.74 11.04 16.74
C ASP A 15 -4.79 10.69 17.88
N LYS A 16 -5.27 10.80 19.12
CA LYS A 16 -4.50 10.44 20.30
C LYS A 16 -4.13 8.94 20.29
N ALA A 17 -5.09 8.08 19.94
CA ALA A 17 -4.85 6.64 19.84
C ALA A 17 -3.79 6.32 18.77
N LEU A 18 -3.83 7.01 17.62
CA LEU A 18 -2.84 6.84 16.56
C LEU A 18 -1.44 7.32 17.02
N GLN A 19 -1.34 8.45 17.72
CA GLN A 19 -0.07 8.96 18.24
C GLN A 19 0.57 8.01 19.27
N GLU A 20 -0.22 7.50 20.21
CA GLU A 20 0.24 6.51 21.20
C GLU A 20 0.71 5.23 20.51
N LEU A 21 -0.05 4.79 19.49
CA LEU A 21 0.30 3.63 18.70
C LEU A 21 1.58 3.82 17.89
N CYS A 22 1.79 4.98 17.26
CA CYS A 22 3.04 5.31 16.57
C CYS A 22 4.22 5.29 17.55
N SER A 23 4.04 5.80 18.77
CA SER A 23 5.07 5.77 19.82
C SER A 23 5.45 4.34 20.20
N PHE A 24 4.47 3.45 20.36
CA PHE A 24 4.70 2.02 20.60
C PHE A 24 5.37 1.33 19.40
N ALA A 25 4.90 1.64 18.18
CA ALA A 25 5.40 1.04 16.95
C ALA A 25 6.87 1.42 16.68
N TRP A 26 7.27 2.65 17.04
CA TRP A 26 8.65 3.11 16.99
C TRP A 26 9.59 2.23 17.81
N ALA A 27 9.24 2.00 19.08
CA ALA A 27 10.01 1.12 19.96
C ALA A 27 10.04 -0.32 19.43
N ARG A 28 8.91 -0.82 18.92
CA ARG A 28 8.80 -2.19 18.38
C ARG A 28 9.66 -2.41 17.14
N ARG A 29 9.74 -1.43 16.25
CA ARG A 29 10.58 -1.51 15.03
C ARG A 29 12.06 -1.30 15.33
N ASN A 30 12.40 -0.77 16.51
CA ASN A 30 13.75 -0.41 16.90
C ASN A 30 14.36 0.64 15.95
N GLU A 31 13.54 1.63 15.56
CA GLU A 31 13.99 2.75 14.73
C GLU A 31 14.91 3.68 15.54
N PRO A 32 16.03 4.17 14.96
CA PRO A 32 16.92 5.11 15.63
C PRO A 32 16.19 6.39 16.07
N GLN A 33 16.57 6.95 17.22
CA GLN A 33 15.91 8.15 17.75
C GLN A 33 16.17 9.42 16.93
N ASP A 34 17.30 9.44 16.23
CA ASP A 34 17.80 10.47 15.31
C ASP A 34 17.41 10.20 13.85
N SER A 35 16.56 9.19 13.59
CA SER A 35 16.11 8.88 12.23
C SER A 35 15.29 10.04 11.64
N PRO A 36 15.56 10.45 10.38
CA PRO A 36 14.75 11.47 9.69
C PRO A 36 13.29 11.03 9.49
N LEU A 37 13.01 9.74 9.64
CA LEU A 37 11.65 9.20 9.67
C LEU A 37 10.79 9.86 10.75
N ARG A 38 11.38 10.37 11.84
CA ARG A 38 10.64 10.93 12.97
C ARG A 38 9.95 12.22 12.60
N GLU A 39 10.68 13.09 11.88
CA GLU A 39 10.15 14.35 11.37
C GLU A 39 9.06 14.08 10.32
N ARG A 40 9.30 13.12 9.42
CA ARG A 40 8.30 12.71 8.42
C ARG A 40 7.02 12.17 9.07
N VAL A 41 7.12 11.26 10.04
CA VAL A 41 5.95 10.74 10.76
C VAL A 41 5.20 11.84 11.50
N ALA A 42 5.91 12.79 12.13
CA ALA A 42 5.26 13.91 12.81
C ALA A 42 4.50 14.82 11.81
N ALA A 43 5.09 15.11 10.64
CA ALA A 43 4.44 15.87 9.58
C ALA A 43 3.21 15.14 9.02
N GLU A 44 3.32 13.84 8.76
CA GLU A 44 2.20 13.02 8.30
C GLU A 44 1.07 12.97 9.33
N LEU A 45 1.38 12.76 10.62
CA LEU A 45 0.37 12.72 11.69
C LEU A 45 -0.40 14.04 11.80
N LYS A 46 0.25 15.17 11.55
CA LYS A 46 -0.43 16.48 11.50
C LYS A 46 -1.46 16.52 10.36
N VAL A 47 -1.05 16.16 9.14
CA VAL A 47 -1.95 16.14 7.97
C VAL A 47 -3.08 15.11 8.16
N ILE A 48 -2.76 13.92 8.68
CA ILE A 48 -3.74 12.87 8.99
C ILE A 48 -4.79 13.39 9.98
N SER A 49 -4.37 14.16 10.98
CA SER A 49 -5.26 14.74 11.97
C SER A 49 -6.13 15.86 11.39
N GLU A 50 -5.51 16.78 10.66
CA GLU A 50 -6.20 17.90 9.99
C GLU A 50 -7.28 17.43 9.01
N LEU A 51 -7.05 16.31 8.32
CA LEU A 51 -7.99 15.72 7.36
C LEU A 51 -8.92 14.66 7.95
N GLY A 52 -8.81 14.35 9.25
CA GLY A 52 -9.69 13.38 9.91
C GLY A 52 -9.45 11.92 9.49
N TYR A 53 -8.22 11.56 9.11
CA TYR A 53 -7.88 10.22 8.62
C TYR A 53 -7.28 9.30 9.68
N ALA A 54 -7.20 9.71 10.95
CA ALA A 54 -6.57 8.90 12.00
C ALA A 54 -7.17 7.49 12.12
N ARG A 55 -8.50 7.38 12.02
CA ARG A 55 -9.23 6.10 12.09
C ARG A 55 -8.88 5.16 10.94
N MET A 56 -8.61 5.68 9.74
CA MET A 56 -8.13 4.87 8.63
C MET A 56 -6.80 4.18 8.97
N PHE A 57 -5.86 4.91 9.56
CA PHE A 57 -4.57 4.33 9.97
C PHE A 57 -4.71 3.31 11.10
N LEU A 58 -5.64 3.53 12.02
CA LEU A 58 -6.00 2.57 13.06
C LEU A 58 -6.54 1.24 12.46
N PHE A 59 -7.30 1.30 11.37
CA PHE A 59 -7.74 0.11 10.63
C PHE A 59 -6.62 -0.54 9.84
N LEU A 60 -5.78 0.25 9.17
CA LEU A 60 -4.59 -0.26 8.51
C LEU A 60 -3.68 -1.00 9.50
N TYR A 61 -3.51 -0.49 10.72
CA TYR A 61 -2.77 -1.20 11.74
C TYR A 61 -3.38 -2.56 12.12
N THR A 62 -4.71 -2.72 12.06
CA THR A 62 -5.33 -4.04 12.26
C THR A 62 -4.83 -5.05 11.22
N THR A 63 -4.64 -4.65 9.96
CA THR A 63 -4.14 -5.56 8.92
C THR A 63 -2.68 -5.97 9.18
N ALA A 64 -1.82 -5.03 9.60
CA ALA A 64 -0.45 -5.30 10.02
C ALA A 64 -0.37 -6.29 11.20
N THR A 65 -1.36 -6.25 12.10
CA THR A 65 -1.38 -7.19 13.24
C THR A 65 -1.90 -8.56 12.90
N VAL A 66 -2.83 -8.67 11.95
CA VAL A 66 -3.19 -9.97 11.38
C VAL A 66 -1.98 -10.61 10.71
N GLN A 67 -1.20 -9.84 9.95
CA GLN A 67 0.08 -10.28 9.38
C GLN A 67 1.04 -10.80 10.47
N ALA A 68 1.20 -10.05 11.57
CA ALA A 68 2.13 -10.42 12.64
C ALA A 68 1.69 -11.66 13.45
N LEU A 69 0.38 -11.85 13.67
CA LEU A 69 -0.15 -12.90 14.56
C LEU A 69 -0.46 -14.21 13.83
N ALA A 70 -1.02 -14.13 12.63
CA ALA A 70 -1.56 -15.29 11.92
C ALA A 70 -0.67 -15.80 10.77
N ARG A 71 0.56 -15.26 10.65
CA ARG A 71 1.59 -15.65 9.67
C ARG A 71 1.16 -15.46 8.20
N TYR A 72 0.25 -14.54 7.94
CA TYR A 72 -0.13 -14.16 6.58
C TYR A 72 0.78 -13.05 6.04
N ALA A 73 1.00 -13.03 4.73
CA ALA A 73 1.70 -11.93 4.09
C ALA A 73 0.68 -10.86 3.68
N VAL A 74 0.91 -9.62 4.14
CA VAL A 74 0.18 -8.42 3.72
C VAL A 74 1.20 -7.45 3.13
N CYS A 75 0.83 -6.79 2.05
CA CYS A 75 1.67 -5.82 1.35
C CYS A 75 0.86 -4.54 1.12
N ALA A 76 1.43 -3.38 1.49
CA ALA A 76 0.92 -2.09 1.04
C ALA A 76 1.15 -1.93 -0.47
N CYS A 77 0.17 -1.36 -1.17
CA CYS A 77 0.23 -1.14 -2.61
C CYS A 77 -0.14 0.30 -2.96
N GLY A 78 0.28 0.74 -4.15
CA GLY A 78 0.04 2.10 -4.63
C GLY A 78 0.65 3.15 -3.71
N ALA A 79 0.01 4.32 -3.65
CA ALA A 79 0.52 5.48 -2.92
C ALA A 79 0.67 5.25 -1.40
N LEU A 80 -0.05 4.28 -0.81
CA LEU A 80 0.06 3.97 0.63
C LEU A 80 1.50 3.64 1.05
N ALA A 81 2.32 3.10 0.15
CA ALA A 81 3.73 2.81 0.41
C ALA A 81 4.57 4.08 0.69
N GLY A 82 4.11 5.26 0.26
CA GLY A 82 4.75 6.56 0.52
C GLY A 82 4.52 7.13 1.92
N SER A 83 3.67 6.49 2.74
CA SER A 83 3.44 6.92 4.11
C SER A 83 4.44 6.30 5.09
N ALA A 84 5.23 7.16 5.74
CA ALA A 84 6.10 6.80 6.84
C ALA A 84 5.31 6.30 8.05
N THR A 85 4.11 6.85 8.26
CA THR A 85 3.18 6.37 9.29
C THR A 85 2.75 4.93 9.02
N ALA A 86 2.37 4.60 7.78
CA ALA A 86 2.01 3.23 7.40
C ALA A 86 3.20 2.26 7.53
N TYR A 87 4.41 2.70 7.17
CA TYR A 87 5.64 1.94 7.39
C TYR A 87 5.94 1.69 8.87
N LEU A 88 5.87 2.73 9.70
CA LEU A 88 6.10 2.66 11.14
C LEU A 88 5.12 1.70 11.82
N LEU A 89 3.85 1.74 11.44
CA LEU A 89 2.81 0.83 11.93
C LEU A 89 3.00 -0.63 11.45
N GLY A 90 3.90 -0.87 10.50
CA GLY A 90 4.17 -2.19 9.92
C GLY A 90 3.16 -2.62 8.87
N VAL A 91 2.41 -1.67 8.30
CA VAL A 91 1.49 -1.89 7.16
C VAL A 91 2.28 -1.95 5.86
N SER A 92 3.23 -1.03 5.68
CA SER A 92 4.23 -1.10 4.62
C SER A 92 5.51 -1.78 5.12
N GLY A 93 6.11 -2.61 4.27
CA GLY A 93 7.39 -3.26 4.53
C GLY A 93 8.61 -2.42 4.14
N ILE A 94 8.41 -1.32 3.42
CA ILE A 94 9.46 -0.52 2.77
C ILE A 94 9.50 0.88 3.38
N ASN A 95 10.70 1.36 3.73
CA ASN A 95 10.90 2.71 4.27
C ASN A 95 10.73 3.74 3.14
N PRO A 96 9.72 4.62 3.16
CA PRO A 96 9.49 5.55 2.06
C PRO A 96 10.65 6.53 1.84
N LEU A 97 11.38 6.90 2.89
CA LEU A 97 12.50 7.84 2.77
C LEU A 97 13.70 7.22 2.02
N GLU A 98 13.97 5.93 2.22
CA GLU A 98 15.05 5.22 1.53
C GLU A 98 14.77 5.03 0.04
N HIS A 99 13.51 5.11 -0.36
CA HIS A 99 13.07 4.84 -1.73
C HIS A 99 12.44 6.06 -2.42
N GLY A 100 12.62 7.26 -1.86
CA GLY A 100 12.14 8.51 -2.46
C GLY A 100 10.62 8.58 -2.64
N LEU A 101 9.85 7.90 -1.78
CA LEU A 101 8.39 7.86 -1.88
C LEU A 101 7.73 9.02 -1.12
N HIS A 102 6.74 9.65 -1.75
CA HIS A 102 6.08 10.84 -1.22
C HIS A 102 4.73 10.52 -0.58
N PHE A 103 4.46 11.14 0.57
CA PHE A 103 3.21 10.98 1.30
C PHE A 103 2.09 11.78 0.63
N GLU A 104 2.46 12.90 0.04
CA GLU A 104 1.61 13.82 -0.70
C GLU A 104 0.96 13.15 -1.91
N ARG A 105 1.60 12.11 -2.48
CA ARG A 105 1.00 11.26 -3.52
C ARG A 105 -0.18 10.42 -2.98
N PHE A 106 -0.18 10.14 -1.68
CA PHE A 106 -1.24 9.40 -1.00
C PHE A 106 -2.30 10.31 -0.39
N ILE A 107 -1.89 11.30 0.41
CA ILE A 107 -2.79 12.19 1.15
C ILE A 107 -2.28 13.62 1.04
N HIS A 108 -3.14 14.55 0.63
CA HIS A 108 -2.91 15.98 0.73
C HIS A 108 -4.22 16.75 0.78
N SER A 109 -4.16 18.01 1.23
CA SER A 109 -5.32 18.88 1.46
C SER A 109 -6.14 19.22 0.22
N ARG A 110 -5.55 19.10 -0.98
CA ARG A 110 -6.20 19.46 -2.26
C ARG A 110 -6.88 18.28 -2.96
N GLN A 111 -6.88 17.08 -2.36
CA GLN A 111 -7.58 15.95 -2.97
C GLN A 111 -9.07 16.21 -3.05
N LYS A 112 -9.66 15.85 -4.20
CA LYS A 112 -11.11 15.97 -4.44
C LYS A 112 -11.91 14.82 -3.81
N SER A 113 -11.25 13.70 -3.53
CA SER A 113 -11.83 12.49 -2.97
C SER A 113 -10.96 11.97 -1.84
N PRO A 114 -11.53 11.24 -0.87
CA PRO A 114 -10.75 10.57 0.16
C PRO A 114 -9.71 9.62 -0.41
N PRO A 115 -8.57 9.42 0.28
CA PRO A 115 -7.56 8.47 -0.12
C PRO A 115 -8.11 7.04 0.01
N THR A 116 -7.88 6.21 -1.00
CA THR A 116 -8.18 4.78 -0.92
C THR A 116 -6.89 4.01 -0.66
N PRO A 117 -6.61 3.58 0.59
CA PRO A 117 -5.46 2.72 0.85
C PRO A 117 -5.64 1.36 0.17
N ALA A 118 -4.60 0.89 -0.49
CA ALA A 118 -4.58 -0.39 -1.16
C ALA A 118 -3.64 -1.39 -0.47
N LEU A 119 -4.14 -2.60 -0.27
CA LEU A 119 -3.45 -3.71 0.35
C LEU A 119 -3.61 -4.96 -0.50
N GLU A 120 -2.58 -5.78 -0.54
CA GLU A 120 -2.63 -7.15 -1.06
C GLU A 120 -2.33 -8.16 0.04
N THR A 121 -3.02 -9.29 0.02
CA THR A 121 -2.82 -10.37 0.99
C THR A 121 -3.05 -11.74 0.37
N SER A 122 -2.57 -12.81 1.00
CA SER A 122 -2.96 -14.18 0.65
C SER A 122 -4.47 -14.42 0.86
N ALA A 123 -5.02 -15.46 0.23
CA ALA A 123 -6.44 -15.80 0.35
C ALA A 123 -6.90 -16.01 1.80
N ASN A 124 -6.12 -16.75 2.59
CA ASN A 124 -6.41 -16.96 4.02
C ASN A 124 -6.21 -15.67 4.83
N GLY A 125 -5.20 -14.86 4.49
CA GLY A 125 -4.98 -13.57 5.13
C GLY A 125 -6.13 -12.59 4.90
N TYR A 126 -6.75 -12.61 3.72
CA TYR A 126 -7.97 -11.84 3.45
C TYR A 126 -9.08 -12.21 4.43
N SER A 127 -9.40 -13.49 4.56
CA SER A 127 -10.46 -13.97 5.45
C SER A 127 -10.19 -13.59 6.91
N GLU A 128 -8.94 -13.69 7.37
CA GLU A 128 -8.56 -13.32 8.73
C GLU A 128 -8.60 -11.81 8.95
N ILE A 129 -8.17 -11.00 7.97
CA ILE A 129 -8.26 -9.54 8.06
C ILE A 129 -9.72 -9.12 8.20
N ILE A 130 -10.59 -9.61 7.31
CA ILE A 130 -12.03 -9.32 7.37
C ILE A 130 -12.62 -9.75 8.73
N SER A 131 -12.26 -10.93 9.22
CA SER A 131 -12.73 -11.43 10.52
C SER A 131 -12.20 -10.59 11.69
N ALA A 132 -10.94 -10.18 11.66
CA ALA A 132 -10.33 -9.35 12.70
C ALA A 132 -10.93 -7.95 12.74
N LEU A 133 -11.20 -7.36 11.57
CA LEU A 133 -11.91 -6.09 11.46
C LEU A 133 -13.34 -6.24 12.01
N HIS A 134 -14.08 -7.28 11.63
CA HIS A 134 -15.42 -7.53 12.17
C HIS A 134 -15.43 -7.73 13.71
N ARG A 135 -14.39 -8.33 14.29
CA ARG A 135 -14.29 -8.49 15.75
C ARG A 135 -13.99 -7.18 16.49
N LYS A 136 -13.26 -6.28 15.83
CA LYS A 136 -12.74 -5.05 16.44
C LYS A 136 -13.65 -3.85 16.24
N ILE A 137 -14.51 -3.91 15.24
CA ILE A 137 -15.39 -2.82 14.87
C ILE A 137 -16.79 -3.24 15.32
N SER A 138 -17.46 -2.38 16.08
CA SER A 138 -18.81 -2.55 16.65
C SER A 138 -19.93 -2.64 15.61
N LEU A 139 -19.62 -2.90 14.33
CA LEU A 139 -20.39 -2.43 13.18
C LEU A 139 -20.55 -3.39 12.04
N ASN A 140 -21.57 -3.07 11.25
CA ASN A 140 -21.97 -3.79 10.06
C ASN A 140 -20.92 -3.62 8.94
N LEU A 141 -20.02 -4.58 8.82
CA LEU A 141 -19.07 -4.68 7.70
C LEU A 141 -19.83 -4.99 6.39
N GLY A 142 -19.52 -4.26 5.32
CA GLY A 142 -20.14 -4.44 4.00
C GLY A 142 -19.11 -4.61 2.90
N ALA A 143 -19.38 -5.43 1.88
CA ALA A 143 -18.54 -5.56 0.70
C ALA A 143 -19.18 -4.78 -0.47
N LEU A 144 -18.37 -3.98 -1.18
CA LEU A 144 -18.77 -3.34 -2.43
C LEU A 144 -18.65 -4.33 -3.59
N TYR A 145 -19.65 -4.35 -4.46
CA TYR A 145 -19.64 -5.16 -5.67
C TYR A 145 -19.93 -4.28 -6.89
N HIS A 146 -18.96 -4.17 -7.79
CA HIS A 146 -19.12 -3.44 -9.04
C HIS A 146 -19.96 -4.25 -10.06
N ARG A 147 -20.87 -3.58 -10.79
CA ARG A 147 -21.86 -4.21 -11.69
C ARG A 147 -21.26 -4.95 -12.90
N THR A 148 -20.02 -4.64 -13.29
CA THR A 148 -19.42 -5.14 -14.54
C THR A 148 -18.17 -6.02 -14.36
N SER A 149 -17.69 -6.24 -13.14
CA SER A 149 -16.54 -7.11 -12.89
C SER A 149 -16.63 -7.82 -11.54
N LEU A 150 -16.53 -9.14 -11.56
CA LEU A 150 -16.53 -10.05 -10.40
C LEU A 150 -15.23 -9.94 -9.56
N ASN A 151 -14.79 -8.73 -9.22
CA ASN A 151 -13.62 -8.50 -8.35
C ASN A 151 -14.07 -7.92 -7.00
N GLN A 152 -13.82 -8.70 -5.95
CA GLN A 152 -14.18 -8.40 -4.55
C GLN A 152 -13.42 -7.20 -4.02
N VAL A 153 -14.13 -6.22 -3.43
CA VAL A 153 -13.57 -5.11 -2.66
C VAL A 153 -14.28 -5.07 -1.31
N GLY A 154 -13.54 -5.26 -0.21
CA GLY A 154 -14.09 -5.17 1.15
C GLY A 154 -14.18 -3.71 1.60
N VAL A 155 -15.34 -3.29 2.14
CA VAL A 155 -15.51 -1.96 2.75
C VAL A 155 -15.67 -2.09 4.25
N ILE A 156 -15.19 -1.07 4.96
CA ILE A 156 -15.31 -0.97 6.41
C ILE A 156 -16.30 0.14 6.76
N HIS A 157 -17.31 -0.19 7.56
CA HIS A 157 -18.22 0.78 8.15
C HIS A 157 -17.81 1.03 9.62
N ASP A 158 -17.56 2.29 10.01
CA ASP A 158 -17.31 2.72 11.41
C ASP A 158 -18.39 3.73 11.91
N GLN A 159 -18.78 3.66 13.20
CA GLN A 159 -19.67 4.52 13.98
C GLN A 159 -18.71 5.31 14.83
N SER A 160 -18.13 6.33 14.22
CA SER A 160 -17.72 7.57 14.88
C SER A 160 -16.94 8.41 13.87
N TRP A 161 -17.70 8.94 12.91
CA TRP A 161 -17.47 10.21 12.24
C TRP A 161 -18.84 10.80 11.87
N ASP A 162 -19.11 12.03 12.28
CA ASP A 162 -19.99 12.94 11.52
C ASP A 162 -19.07 13.45 10.39
N TYR A 163 -19.18 13.10 9.11
CA TYR A 163 -20.29 12.94 8.18
C TYR A 163 -19.98 11.74 7.25
N VAL A 164 -20.82 10.77 6.92
CA VAL A 164 -22.29 10.69 6.75
C VAL A 164 -22.87 9.48 7.49
N TYR A 165 -23.93 9.73 8.25
CA TYR A 165 -24.80 8.75 8.89
C TYR A 165 -25.55 7.88 7.86
N LEU A 166 -25.36 6.56 7.90
CA LEU A 166 -26.34 5.62 7.35
C LEU A 166 -27.17 5.06 8.49
N SER A 167 -28.39 5.58 8.68
CA SER A 167 -29.40 4.90 9.49
C SER A 167 -29.66 3.50 8.92
N SER A 168 -30.25 2.59 9.69
CA SER A 168 -30.75 1.30 9.17
C SER A 168 -31.67 1.46 7.96
N VAL A 169 -32.24 2.66 7.77
CA VAL A 169 -33.05 3.05 6.60
C VAL A 169 -32.18 3.34 5.37
N ASN A 170 -30.98 3.90 5.52
CA ASN A 170 -30.10 4.23 4.39
C ASN A 170 -29.32 3.01 3.86
N ILE A 171 -28.98 2.06 4.73
CA ILE A 171 -28.48 0.73 4.31
C ILE A 171 -29.56 -0.02 3.50
N ARG A 172 -30.84 0.10 3.90
CA ARG A 172 -31.99 -0.47 3.16
C ARG A 172 -32.18 0.17 1.79
N LEU A 173 -31.82 1.44 1.60
CA LEU A 173 -31.90 2.14 0.31
C LEU A 173 -30.80 1.73 -0.68
N LEU A 174 -29.60 1.37 -0.17
CA LEU A 174 -28.44 0.96 -0.98
C LEU A 174 -28.45 -0.52 -1.38
N CYS A 175 -29.15 -1.37 -0.62
CA CYS A 175 -29.37 -2.77 -0.97
C CYS A 175 -30.54 -2.91 -1.96
N LYS A 176 -30.34 -2.60 -3.25
CA LYS A 176 -31.30 -2.97 -4.33
C LYS A 176 -31.22 -4.46 -4.71
N ALA A 177 -31.16 -5.33 -3.71
CA ALA A 177 -31.43 -6.75 -3.83
C ALA A 177 -32.20 -7.16 -2.56
N ASP A 178 -33.30 -7.89 -2.75
CA ASP A 178 -34.27 -8.23 -1.71
C ASP A 178 -33.56 -8.83 -0.48
N TRP A 179 -33.90 -8.31 0.69
CA TRP A 179 -33.24 -8.58 1.97
C TRP A 179 -33.10 -10.10 2.25
N GLU A 180 -34.10 -10.88 1.85
CA GLU A 180 -34.14 -12.35 1.99
C GLU A 180 -33.08 -13.08 1.16
N GLN A 181 -32.63 -12.53 0.03
CA GLN A 181 -31.57 -13.12 -0.78
C GLN A 181 -30.19 -12.87 -0.17
N ASN A 182 -29.97 -11.70 0.45
CA ASN A 182 -28.71 -11.38 1.14
C ASN A 182 -28.50 -12.24 2.39
N GLU A 183 -29.56 -12.47 3.16
CA GLU A 183 -29.50 -13.29 4.38
C GLU A 183 -29.18 -14.76 4.06
N LYS A 184 -29.77 -15.32 2.99
CA LYS A 184 -29.48 -16.68 2.50
C LYS A 184 -28.07 -16.87 1.97
N LEU A 185 -27.48 -15.87 1.29
CA LEU A 185 -26.16 -15.99 0.67
C LEU A 185 -24.99 -15.75 1.63
N PHE A 186 -25.18 -14.93 2.67
CA PHE A 186 -24.07 -14.45 3.50
C PHE A 186 -24.27 -14.63 5.02
N GLY A 187 -25.32 -15.34 5.44
CA GLY A 187 -25.51 -15.76 6.84
C GLY A 187 -25.65 -14.59 7.82
N GLY A 188 -26.23 -13.48 7.38
CA GLY A 188 -26.59 -12.33 8.23
C GLY A 188 -25.44 -11.45 8.72
N LYS A 189 -24.18 -11.66 8.29
CA LYS A 189 -23.01 -10.91 8.80
C LYS A 189 -22.24 -10.08 7.77
N ASN A 190 -22.47 -10.27 6.47
CA ASN A 190 -21.84 -9.46 5.42
C ASN A 190 -22.93 -8.79 4.59
N LEU A 191 -22.95 -7.44 4.57
CA LEU A 191 -23.83 -6.68 3.70
C LEU A 191 -23.22 -6.56 2.30
N ARG A 192 -24.01 -6.82 1.25
CA ARG A 192 -23.64 -6.45 -0.12
C ARG A 192 -24.19 -5.06 -0.42
N LEU A 193 -23.30 -4.13 -0.75
CA LEU A 193 -23.66 -2.79 -1.21
C LEU A 193 -23.65 -2.78 -2.75
N ASP A 194 -24.80 -2.49 -3.36
CA ASP A 194 -24.93 -2.35 -4.83
C ASP A 194 -24.66 -0.89 -5.22
N THR A 195 -23.41 -0.46 -5.00
CA THR A 195 -22.94 0.92 -5.22
C THR A 195 -21.48 0.89 -5.68
N ASP A 196 -21.03 1.92 -6.40
CA ASP A 196 -19.64 2.04 -6.87
C ASP A 196 -18.79 2.92 -5.94
N TRP A 197 -17.49 3.04 -6.24
CA TRP A 197 -16.56 3.86 -5.45
C TRP A 197 -16.97 5.33 -5.39
N ALA A 198 -17.44 5.89 -6.52
CA ALA A 198 -17.79 7.30 -6.59
C ALA A 198 -19.04 7.62 -5.77
N GLU A 199 -19.98 6.68 -5.69
CA GLU A 199 -21.15 6.77 -4.81
C GLU A 199 -20.79 6.57 -3.34
N ALA A 200 -19.95 5.59 -3.00
CA ALA A 200 -19.47 5.37 -1.63
C ALA A 200 -18.72 6.59 -1.09
N ASP A 201 -17.89 7.23 -1.92
CA ASP A 201 -17.17 8.46 -1.59
C ASP A 201 -18.13 9.64 -1.32
N LYS A 202 -19.15 9.81 -2.17
CA LYS A 202 -20.21 10.83 -1.95
C LYS A 202 -20.99 10.61 -0.67
N LEU A 203 -21.07 9.35 -0.22
CA LEU A 203 -21.69 8.95 1.03
C LEU A 203 -20.71 8.98 2.21
N GLY A 204 -19.52 9.56 2.06
CA GLY A 204 -18.55 9.72 3.15
C GLY A 204 -18.06 8.40 3.72
N MET A 205 -18.12 7.30 2.96
CA MET A 205 -17.65 6.01 3.43
C MET A 205 -16.13 5.94 3.43
N LEU A 206 -15.56 5.30 4.46
CA LEU A 206 -14.15 4.96 4.43
C LEU A 206 -13.93 3.69 3.59
N CYS A 207 -13.31 3.85 2.43
CA CYS A 207 -13.11 2.74 1.49
C CYS A 207 -11.66 2.24 1.56
N MET A 208 -11.46 0.91 1.56
CA MET A 208 -10.13 0.30 1.49
C MET A 208 -10.10 -0.79 0.43
N ALA A 209 -9.05 -0.82 -0.39
CA ALA A 209 -8.89 -1.86 -1.40
C ALA A 209 -8.05 -3.01 -0.83
N ILE A 210 -8.69 -4.09 -0.36
CA ILE A 210 -8.00 -5.31 0.06
C ILE A 210 -8.13 -6.36 -1.03
N ARG A 211 -7.02 -6.72 -1.68
CA ARG A 211 -6.99 -7.65 -2.81
C ARG A 211 -6.35 -8.97 -2.43
N LYS A 212 -6.90 -10.07 -2.96
CA LYS A 212 -6.30 -11.41 -2.85
C LYS A 212 -5.20 -11.55 -3.90
N SER A 213 -3.97 -11.79 -3.45
CA SER A 213 -2.82 -12.02 -4.32
C SER A 213 -2.51 -13.51 -4.41
N LYS A 214 -2.51 -14.04 -5.62
CA LYS A 214 -2.07 -15.42 -5.90
C LYS A 214 -0.59 -15.61 -5.55
N MET A 215 0.23 -14.57 -5.76
CA MET A 215 1.65 -14.60 -5.42
C MET A 215 1.85 -14.69 -3.91
N LEU A 216 1.19 -13.83 -3.13
CA LEU A 216 1.31 -13.89 -1.67
C LEU A 216 0.75 -15.19 -1.09
N THR A 217 -0.26 -15.77 -1.74
CA THR A 217 -0.76 -17.11 -1.39
C THR A 217 0.31 -18.16 -1.63
N ALA A 218 0.88 -18.24 -2.83
CA ALA A 218 1.96 -19.19 -3.15
C ALA A 218 3.20 -19.00 -2.26
N LEU A 219 3.55 -17.75 -1.91
CA LEU A 219 4.65 -17.45 -1.00
C LEU A 219 4.36 -17.98 0.41
N VAL A 220 3.15 -17.76 0.94
CA VAL A 220 2.77 -18.25 2.26
C VAL A 220 2.73 -19.78 2.27
N ASP A 221 2.22 -20.42 1.22
CA ASP A 221 2.17 -21.87 1.08
C ASP A 221 3.60 -22.44 1.05
N ALA A 222 4.48 -21.90 0.21
CA ALA A 222 5.89 -22.28 0.19
C ALA A 222 6.57 -22.09 1.56
N LEU A 223 6.23 -21.03 2.30
CA LEU A 223 6.76 -20.81 3.65
C LEU A 223 6.25 -21.80 4.70
N ASN A 224 5.08 -22.41 4.46
CA ASN A 224 4.48 -23.41 5.34
C ASN A 224 4.98 -24.83 4.99
N ASP A 225 5.15 -25.11 3.70
CA ASP A 225 5.62 -26.40 3.19
C ASP A 225 7.11 -26.64 3.47
N LEU A 226 7.91 -25.57 3.42
CA LEU A 226 9.32 -25.65 3.77
C LEU A 226 9.47 -25.71 5.29
N HIS A 227 10.05 -26.80 5.79
CA HIS A 227 10.37 -26.98 7.20
C HIS A 227 11.58 -26.11 7.61
N PHE A 228 11.33 -24.82 7.87
CA PHE A 228 12.34 -23.93 8.42
C PHE A 228 12.56 -24.21 9.91
N THR A 229 13.83 -24.36 10.32
CA THR A 229 14.22 -24.31 11.74
C THR A 229 13.84 -22.98 12.40
N LYS A 230 13.92 -21.89 11.63
CA LYS A 230 13.39 -20.58 11.97
C LYS A 230 12.79 -19.93 10.71
N ARG A 231 11.49 -19.68 10.71
CA ARG A 231 10.79 -19.04 9.57
C ARG A 231 11.41 -17.66 9.28
N PRO A 232 11.74 -17.34 8.02
CA PRO A 232 12.29 -16.04 7.68
C PRO A 232 11.27 -14.94 7.93
N ALA A 233 11.75 -13.81 8.49
CA ALA A 233 10.95 -12.60 8.61
C ALA A 233 10.97 -11.88 7.26
N LEU A 234 9.88 -11.97 6.50
CA LEU A 234 9.78 -11.36 5.16
C LEU A 234 10.10 -9.86 5.15
N SER A 235 9.73 -9.14 6.21
CA SER A 235 10.00 -7.71 6.38
C SER A 235 11.46 -7.36 6.68
N ARG A 236 12.34 -8.36 6.79
CA ARG A 236 13.78 -8.18 7.09
C ARG A 236 14.68 -8.88 6.08
N ILE A 237 14.13 -9.28 4.94
CA ILE A 237 14.93 -9.84 3.86
C ILE A 237 15.80 -8.73 3.28
N SER A 238 17.09 -9.01 3.11
CA SER A 238 18.02 -8.05 2.51
C SER A 238 17.66 -7.81 1.04
N LEU A 239 17.64 -6.55 0.63
CA LEU A 239 17.47 -6.14 -0.76
C LEU A 239 18.77 -6.18 -1.56
N THR A 240 19.90 -6.54 -0.94
CA THR A 240 21.24 -6.54 -1.56
C THR A 240 21.85 -7.94 -1.68
N ASP A 241 21.05 -9.00 -1.53
CA ASP A 241 21.55 -10.37 -1.60
C ASP A 241 22.00 -10.73 -3.04
N ALA A 242 23.30 -10.93 -3.23
CA ALA A 242 23.88 -11.17 -4.56
C ALA A 242 23.34 -12.44 -5.23
N LYS A 243 23.08 -13.51 -4.46
CA LYS A 243 22.54 -14.77 -4.99
C LYS A 243 21.12 -14.60 -5.51
N THR A 244 20.34 -13.70 -4.92
CA THR A 244 19.01 -13.36 -5.39
C THR A 244 19.05 -12.71 -6.78
N TYR A 245 19.98 -11.79 -7.03
CA TYR A 245 20.15 -11.18 -8.36
C TYR A 245 20.74 -12.15 -9.37
N GLU A 246 21.71 -12.98 -8.98
CA GLU A 246 22.22 -14.07 -9.81
C GLU A 246 21.09 -15.03 -10.22
N PHE A 247 20.23 -15.43 -9.27
CA PHE A 247 19.07 -16.27 -9.54
C PHE A 247 18.06 -15.56 -10.45
N LEU A 248 17.74 -14.30 -10.17
CA LEU A 248 16.83 -13.47 -10.98
C LEU A 248 17.25 -13.43 -12.46
N ASN A 249 18.54 -13.20 -12.72
CA ASN A 249 19.09 -13.03 -14.07
C ASN A 249 19.22 -14.37 -14.82
N ASN A 250 19.47 -15.49 -14.11
CA ASN A 250 19.71 -16.80 -14.72
C ASN A 250 18.48 -17.72 -14.77
N THR A 251 17.43 -17.44 -13.99
CA THR A 251 16.23 -18.31 -13.90
C THR A 251 15.20 -17.98 -14.97
N ASN A 252 14.42 -18.97 -15.42
CA ASN A 252 13.27 -18.73 -16.28
C ASN A 252 12.21 -17.86 -15.54
N ALA A 253 11.73 -16.81 -16.20
CA ALA A 253 10.81 -15.84 -15.62
C ALA A 253 9.40 -16.40 -15.32
N ASP A 254 9.05 -17.59 -15.81
CA ASP A 254 7.79 -18.29 -15.51
C ASP A 254 7.51 -18.39 -13.99
N ALA A 255 8.56 -18.60 -13.21
CA ALA A 255 8.48 -18.76 -11.76
C ALA A 255 8.59 -17.44 -10.98
N LEU A 256 8.88 -16.33 -11.67
CA LEU A 256 9.13 -15.03 -11.04
C LEU A 256 7.90 -14.14 -11.17
N PHE A 257 7.44 -13.61 -10.03
CA PHE A 257 6.33 -12.66 -10.00
C PHE A 257 6.69 -11.37 -10.76
N ALA A 258 5.68 -10.77 -11.40
CA ALA A 258 5.78 -9.57 -12.24
C ALA A 258 6.69 -9.68 -13.49
N LEU A 259 7.37 -10.82 -13.70
CA LEU A 259 8.31 -11.02 -14.81
C LEU A 259 7.84 -12.11 -15.79
N ARG A 260 6.63 -12.65 -15.61
CA ARG A 260 6.12 -13.79 -16.40
C ARG A 260 6.07 -13.53 -17.90
N GLU A 261 5.87 -12.29 -18.33
CA GLU A 261 5.89 -11.92 -19.76
C GLU A 261 7.25 -12.20 -20.42
N TYR A 262 8.30 -12.39 -19.64
CA TYR A 262 9.65 -12.73 -20.09
C TYR A 262 9.98 -14.21 -20.04
N ALA A 263 9.03 -15.06 -19.67
CA ALA A 263 9.20 -16.52 -19.53
C ALA A 263 9.88 -17.16 -20.75
N HIS A 264 9.49 -16.73 -21.94
CA HIS A 264 9.99 -17.33 -23.19
C HIS A 264 11.25 -16.64 -23.74
N THR A 265 11.85 -15.72 -22.98
CA THR A 265 12.94 -14.86 -23.46
C THR A 265 14.20 -14.98 -22.60
N LYS A 266 14.86 -16.14 -22.65
CA LYS A 266 16.24 -16.26 -22.16
C LYS A 266 17.13 -15.29 -22.98
N GLY A 267 17.67 -14.26 -22.34
CA GLY A 267 18.59 -13.29 -22.95
C GLY A 267 18.01 -11.94 -23.42
N LYS A 268 16.69 -11.70 -23.36
CA LYS A 268 16.12 -10.34 -23.59
C LYS A 268 16.01 -9.50 -22.31
N ARG A 269 16.17 -10.14 -21.15
CA ARG A 269 16.18 -9.42 -19.88
C ARG A 269 17.57 -8.85 -19.64
N PRO A 270 17.67 -7.58 -19.20
CA PRO A 270 18.93 -6.99 -18.82
C PRO A 270 19.46 -7.66 -17.55
N ASP A 271 20.76 -7.52 -17.35
CA ASP A 271 21.45 -7.96 -16.15
C ASP A 271 21.16 -6.98 -15.00
N ILE A 272 20.19 -7.32 -14.14
CA ILE A 272 19.72 -6.51 -13.02
C ILE A 272 20.63 -6.73 -11.82
N GLN A 273 21.25 -5.66 -11.32
CA GLN A 273 22.29 -5.74 -10.28
C GLN A 273 21.82 -5.33 -8.88
N ASN A 274 20.71 -4.60 -8.79
CA ASN A 274 20.20 -4.08 -7.52
C ASN A 274 18.70 -3.79 -7.60
N PHE A 275 18.13 -3.40 -6.45
CA PHE A 275 16.70 -3.19 -6.31
C PHE A 275 16.19 -2.01 -7.14
N ALA A 276 16.96 -0.92 -7.23
CA ALA A 276 16.60 0.23 -8.06
C ALA A 276 16.49 -0.17 -9.54
N GLU A 277 17.44 -0.95 -10.07
CA GLU A 277 17.37 -1.47 -11.44
C GLU A 277 16.20 -2.42 -11.67
N LEU A 278 15.80 -3.22 -10.67
CA LEU A 278 14.61 -4.06 -10.74
C LEU A 278 13.33 -3.20 -10.80
N THR A 279 13.23 -2.18 -9.95
CA THR A 279 12.06 -1.28 -9.96
C THR A 279 11.97 -0.50 -11.27
N ALA A 280 13.10 -0.04 -11.83
CA ALA A 280 13.13 0.63 -13.12
C ALA A 280 12.75 -0.33 -14.25
N PHE A 281 13.21 -1.58 -14.21
CA PHE A 281 12.82 -2.61 -15.17
C PHE A 281 11.30 -2.76 -15.25
N LEU A 282 10.68 -2.95 -14.08
CA LEU A 282 9.24 -3.19 -13.96
C LEU A 282 8.43 -1.97 -14.40
N ALA A 283 8.87 -0.75 -14.05
CA ALA A 283 8.21 0.47 -14.49
C ALA A 283 8.30 0.68 -16.01
N LEU A 284 9.49 0.50 -16.60
CA LEU A 284 9.70 0.58 -18.05
C LEU A 284 8.92 -0.51 -18.82
N ASP A 285 8.66 -1.64 -18.17
CA ASP A 285 7.84 -2.70 -18.71
C ASP A 285 6.35 -2.37 -18.70
N ALA A 286 5.84 -1.90 -17.57
CA ALA A 286 4.46 -1.46 -17.44
C ALA A 286 4.11 -0.30 -18.41
N LEU A 287 5.07 0.55 -18.74
CA LEU A 287 4.90 1.62 -19.73
C LEU A 287 4.97 1.14 -21.18
N HIS A 288 5.41 -0.09 -21.45
CA HIS A 288 5.69 -0.62 -22.79
C HIS A 288 6.64 0.25 -23.63
N GLU A 289 7.56 0.97 -22.97
CA GLU A 289 8.46 1.95 -23.60
C GLU A 289 9.82 1.31 -23.98
N ALA A 290 9.83 0.54 -25.07
CA ALA A 290 11.02 -0.19 -25.52
C ALA A 290 12.26 0.71 -25.74
N LYS A 291 12.06 1.94 -26.23
CA LYS A 291 13.16 2.90 -26.44
C LYS A 291 13.78 3.35 -25.12
N LYS A 292 12.96 3.76 -24.14
CA LYS A 292 13.44 4.14 -22.81
C LYS A 292 14.13 2.96 -22.11
N ARG A 293 13.62 1.75 -22.30
CA ARG A 293 14.26 0.53 -21.80
C ARG A 293 15.66 0.33 -22.37
N SER A 294 15.81 0.38 -23.69
CA SER A 294 17.11 0.26 -24.34
C SER A 294 18.10 1.32 -23.87
N LEU A 295 17.63 2.57 -23.70
CA LEU A 295 18.44 3.66 -23.15
C LEU A 295 18.83 3.42 -21.69
N TYR A 296 17.89 3.02 -20.83
CA TYR A 296 18.20 2.73 -19.44
C TYR A 296 19.30 1.67 -19.34
N TYR A 297 19.20 0.58 -20.09
CA TYR A 297 20.13 -0.56 -20.01
C TYR A 297 21.39 -0.44 -20.88
N SER A 298 21.55 0.59 -21.71
CA SER A 298 22.85 0.92 -22.30
C SER A 298 23.86 1.40 -21.25
N LYS A 299 23.42 1.64 -20.01
CA LYS A 299 24.23 2.16 -18.89
C LYS A 299 24.87 3.52 -19.20
N THR A 300 24.34 4.23 -20.20
CA THR A 300 24.70 5.61 -20.49
C THR A 300 23.77 6.54 -19.71
N THR A 301 24.29 7.67 -19.25
CA THR A 301 23.43 8.72 -18.70
C THR A 301 22.70 9.39 -19.86
N ASN A 302 21.38 9.28 -19.87
CA ASN A 302 20.53 9.74 -20.96
C ASN A 302 19.60 10.84 -20.43
N TYR A 303 20.10 12.07 -20.37
CA TYR A 303 19.21 13.19 -20.12
C TYR A 303 18.48 13.55 -21.40
N SER A 304 17.16 13.73 -21.31
CA SER A 304 16.39 14.35 -22.39
C SER A 304 16.71 15.84 -22.57
N ILE A 305 17.44 16.45 -21.63
CA ILE A 305 17.75 17.88 -21.53
C ILE A 305 19.22 18.03 -21.11
N SER A 306 19.96 19.04 -21.60
CA SER A 306 21.37 19.24 -21.24
C SER A 306 21.56 19.39 -19.72
N GLN A 307 22.59 18.74 -19.15
CA GLN A 307 22.90 18.82 -17.71
C GLN A 307 23.28 20.23 -17.27
N GLU A 308 23.93 20.99 -18.16
CA GLU A 308 24.40 22.35 -17.88
C GLU A 308 23.24 23.34 -17.76
N ASP A 309 22.12 23.06 -18.44
CA ASP A 309 20.98 23.97 -18.47
C ASP A 309 20.12 23.86 -17.20
N PHE A 310 20.12 22.70 -16.52
CA PHE A 310 19.19 22.42 -15.42
C PHE A 310 19.73 21.37 -14.40
N PRO A 311 20.45 21.79 -13.35
CA PRO A 311 20.97 20.90 -12.29
C PRO A 311 19.91 20.06 -11.57
N VAL A 312 18.66 20.53 -11.55
CA VAL A 312 17.50 19.85 -10.94
C VAL A 312 17.24 18.46 -11.54
N TYR A 313 17.45 18.28 -12.86
CA TYR A 313 17.26 16.96 -13.49
C TYR A 313 18.37 15.98 -13.09
N GLN A 314 19.61 16.45 -12.95
CA GLN A 314 20.69 15.60 -12.46
C GLN A 314 20.39 15.10 -11.05
N LYS A 315 19.94 15.99 -10.17
CA LYS A 315 19.58 15.64 -8.80
C LYS A 315 18.51 14.56 -8.73
N HIS A 316 17.41 14.71 -9.48
CA HIS A 316 16.23 13.84 -9.33
C HIS A 316 16.18 12.64 -10.28
N LEU A 317 16.95 12.65 -11.38
CA LEU A 317 16.95 11.58 -12.38
C LEU A 317 18.23 10.74 -12.40
N HIS A 318 19.19 10.98 -11.49
CA HIS A 318 20.46 10.23 -11.52
C HIS A 318 20.26 8.71 -11.36
N GLU A 319 19.39 8.27 -10.45
CA GLU A 319 19.08 6.86 -10.24
C GLU A 319 18.42 6.21 -11.46
N THR A 320 17.65 7.00 -12.21
CA THR A 320 16.99 6.56 -13.45
C THR A 320 17.78 6.89 -14.71
N ARG A 321 19.08 7.21 -14.55
CA ARG A 321 20.01 7.52 -15.65
C ARG A 321 19.52 8.64 -16.57
N GLY A 322 18.89 9.68 -16.01
CA GLY A 322 18.37 10.83 -16.75
C GLY A 322 16.97 10.63 -17.36
N ILE A 323 16.34 9.48 -17.13
CA ILE A 323 15.02 9.16 -17.67
C ILE A 323 13.96 9.48 -16.61
N LEU A 324 13.03 10.40 -16.91
CA LEU A 324 11.85 10.59 -16.07
C LEU A 324 10.97 9.33 -16.15
N LEU A 325 10.89 8.63 -15.02
CA LEU A 325 10.26 7.31 -14.94
C LEU A 325 9.17 7.23 -13.86
N TYR A 326 9.38 7.86 -12.71
CA TYR A 326 8.44 7.85 -11.59
C TYR A 326 7.69 9.18 -11.47
N GLU A 327 6.47 9.13 -10.98
CA GLU A 327 5.69 10.33 -10.67
C GLU A 327 6.38 11.16 -9.57
N GLU A 328 6.98 10.51 -8.58
CA GLU A 328 7.72 11.16 -7.50
C GLU A 328 8.86 12.03 -8.02
N GLN A 329 9.57 11.59 -9.06
CA GLN A 329 10.61 12.38 -9.70
C GLN A 329 10.05 13.64 -10.36
N PHE A 330 8.88 13.52 -11.00
CA PHE A 330 8.20 14.65 -11.60
C PHE A 330 7.79 15.67 -10.53
N MET A 331 7.18 15.20 -9.44
CA MET A 331 6.79 16.03 -8.30
C MET A 331 8.00 16.78 -7.70
N ASP A 332 9.12 16.09 -7.51
CA ASP A 332 10.34 16.71 -6.98
C ASP A 332 10.93 17.77 -7.91
N ILE A 333 10.97 17.50 -9.22
CA ILE A 333 11.45 18.45 -10.22
C ILE A 333 10.56 19.69 -10.26
N VAL A 334 9.24 19.51 -10.33
CA VAL A 334 8.29 20.63 -10.42
C VAL A 334 8.30 21.45 -9.13
N ALA A 335 8.32 20.81 -7.95
CA ALA A 335 8.41 21.51 -6.68
C ALA A 335 9.70 22.35 -6.57
N GLU A 336 10.84 21.81 -7.02
CA GLU A 336 12.12 22.53 -6.98
C GLU A 336 12.19 23.69 -7.99
N ILE A 337 11.67 23.51 -9.21
CA ILE A 337 11.65 24.56 -10.23
C ILE A 337 10.66 25.68 -9.86
N SER A 338 9.48 25.33 -9.36
CA SER A 338 8.41 26.29 -9.10
C SER A 338 8.49 26.93 -7.71
N GLY A 339 9.22 26.31 -6.78
CA GLY A 339 9.19 26.68 -5.35
C GLY A 339 7.87 26.32 -4.65
N LEU A 340 6.98 25.58 -5.32
CA LEU A 340 5.71 25.14 -4.75
C LEU A 340 5.88 23.87 -3.89
N PRO A 341 5.00 23.63 -2.91
CA PRO A 341 4.93 22.36 -2.18
C PRO A 341 4.71 21.17 -3.13
N ARG A 342 5.19 19.98 -2.74
CA ARG A 342 5.03 18.75 -3.54
C ARG A 342 3.59 18.36 -3.81
N GLU A 343 2.66 18.72 -2.91
CA GLU A 343 1.22 18.48 -3.12
C GLU A 343 0.58 19.35 -4.22
N ASP A 344 1.30 20.37 -4.68
CA ASP A 344 0.89 21.29 -5.76
C ASP A 344 1.58 20.96 -7.10
N ALA A 345 2.59 20.11 -7.06
CA ALA A 345 3.41 19.67 -8.18
C ALA A 345 2.78 18.44 -8.88
#